data_AF-A0A6I7XGV5-F1
#
_entry.id   AF-A0A6I7XGV5-F1
#
_cell.length_a   1.000
_cell.length_b   1.000
_cell.length_c   1.000
_cell.angle_alpha   90.00
_cell.angle_beta   90.00
_cell.angle_gamma   90.00
#
_symmetry.space_group_name_H-M   'P 1'
#
loop_
_entity.id
_entity.type
_entity.pdbx_description
1 polymer ?
#
loop_
_entity_poly.entity_id
_entity_poly.type
_entity_poly.pdbx_seq_one_letter_code
_entity_poly.pdbx_strand_id
1 'polypeptide(L)' 'FVYDGGGLGKGGMATLSVNGKAVAEGRIEKTQPLIFSADETADVGLDNQTPVAEGIGVGRDETRFTGKIDKIVLAVKDVK' A
#
# COMPACT_ATOMS: atom_id res chain seq x y z
N PHE A 1 -6.50 3.32 -10.04
CA PHE A 1 -5.59 4.48 -10.09
C PHE A 1 -5.49 4.95 -11.53
N VAL A 2 -6.04 6.12 -11.83
CA VAL A 2 -5.97 6.74 -13.16
C VAL A 2 -4.66 7.53 -13.21
N TYR A 3 -3.61 6.89 -13.70
CA TYR A 3 -2.26 7.48 -13.79
C TYR A 3 -2.21 8.59 -14.85
N ASP A 4 -1.48 9.67 -14.58
CA ASP A 4 -1.39 10.80 -15.50
C ASP A 4 -0.57 10.49 -16.78
N GLY A 5 0.28 9.47 -16.74
CA GLY A 5 1.20 9.16 -17.83
C GLY A 5 2.38 10.15 -17.92
N GLY A 6 3.14 10.10 -19.02
CA GLY A 6 4.17 11.10 -19.32
C GLY A 6 5.50 10.95 -18.54
N GLY A 7 5.83 9.75 -18.08
CA GLY A 7 7.12 9.45 -17.44
C GLY A 7 6.96 8.69 -16.14
N LEU A 8 8.05 8.56 -15.37
CA LEU A 8 8.07 7.88 -14.08
C LEU A 8 7.67 8.84 -12.94
N GLY A 9 7.03 8.31 -11.89
CA GLY A 9 6.78 9.03 -10.64
C GLY A 9 5.66 10.07 -10.70
N LYS A 10 4.83 10.04 -11.74
CA LYS A 10 3.71 10.99 -11.88
C LYS A 10 2.56 10.64 -10.94
N GLY A 11 1.65 11.60 -10.80
CA GLY A 11 0.46 11.45 -9.99
C GLY A 11 -0.64 10.68 -10.70
N GLY A 12 -1.82 10.76 -10.12
CA GLY A 12 -3.04 10.21 -10.68
C GLY A 12 -4.23 10.36 -9.74
N MET A 13 -5.41 10.01 -10.24
CA MET A 13 -6.62 9.94 -9.43
C MET A 13 -6.74 8.55 -8.78
N ALA A 14 -6.88 8.51 -7.46
CA ALA A 14 -7.08 7.29 -6.70
C ALA A 14 -8.52 7.21 -6.19
N THR A 15 -9.12 6.02 -6.31
CA THR A 15 -10.43 5.70 -5.74
C THR A 15 -10.23 4.59 -4.71
N LEU A 16 -10.67 4.82 -3.48
CA LEU A 16 -10.75 3.80 -2.44
C LEU A 16 -12.13 3.15 -2.50
N SER A 17 -12.16 1.83 -2.54
CA SER A 17 -13.40 1.05 -2.58
C SER A 17 -13.46 0.04 -1.45
N VAL A 18 -14.63 -0.08 -0.82
CA VAL A 18 -14.95 -1.08 0.21
C VAL A 18 -16.13 -1.91 -0.29
N ASN A 19 -15.97 -3.24 -0.31
CA ASN A 19 -16.99 -4.18 -0.80
C ASN A 19 -17.50 -3.84 -2.21
N GLY A 20 -16.59 -3.46 -3.11
CA GLY A 20 -16.91 -3.08 -4.49
C GLY A 20 -17.55 -1.70 -4.67
N LYS A 21 -17.80 -0.96 -3.57
CA LYS A 21 -18.35 0.40 -3.62
C LYS A 21 -17.26 1.43 -3.37
N ALA A 22 -17.18 2.46 -4.22
CA ALA A 22 -16.31 3.60 -3.99
C ALA A 22 -16.73 4.35 -2.71
N VAL A 23 -15.78 4.62 -1.83
CA VAL A 23 -16.00 5.32 -0.54
C VAL A 23 -15.16 6.60 -0.40
N ALA A 24 -14.09 6.74 -1.18
CA ALA A 24 -13.32 7.97 -1.25
C ALA A 24 -12.65 8.10 -2.62
N GLU A 25 -12.40 9.35 -3.03
CA GLU A 25 -11.61 9.70 -4.19
C GLU A 25 -10.63 10.80 -3.80
N GLY A 26 -9.41 10.75 -4.34
CA GLY A 26 -8.37 11.70 -4.01
C GLY A 26 -7.26 11.77 -5.04
N ARG A 27 -6.71 12.97 -5.18
CA ARG A 27 -5.55 13.25 -6.02
C ARG A 27 -4.27 12.82 -5.30
N ILE A 28 -3.46 12.02 -5.98
CA ILE A 28 -2.06 11.76 -5.60
C ILE A 28 -1.20 12.57 -6.54
N GLU A 29 -0.40 13.50 -6.02
CA GLU A 29 0.38 14.42 -6.87
C GLU A 29 1.60 13.76 -7.52
N LYS A 30 2.24 12.84 -6.80
CA LYS A 30 3.41 12.10 -7.27
C LYS A 30 3.40 10.70 -6.70
N THR A 31 4.00 9.78 -7.43
CA THR A 31 4.25 8.41 -6.98
C THR A 31 5.74 8.20 -6.78
N GLN A 32 6.11 7.18 -6.01
CA GLN A 32 7.48 6.71 -5.92
C GLN A 32 7.79 5.85 -7.17
N PRO A 33 8.67 6.29 -8.09
CA PRO A 33 8.95 5.54 -9.32
C PRO A 33 9.80 4.28 -9.18
N LEU A 34 10.53 4.14 -8.07
CA LEU A 34 11.53 3.09 -7.88
C LEU A 34 11.30 2.34 -6.57
N ILE A 35 11.90 1.16 -6.44
CA ILE A 35 11.78 0.36 -5.22
C ILE A 35 12.37 1.11 -4.01
N PHE A 36 11.70 1.04 -2.86
CA PHE A 36 12.20 1.62 -1.61
C PHE A 36 13.38 0.81 -1.07
N SER A 37 13.24 -0.51 -1.01
CA SER A 37 14.33 -1.44 -0.69
C SER A 37 14.16 -2.82 -1.32
N ALA A 38 15.28 -3.52 -1.55
CA ALA A 38 15.29 -4.89 -2.06
C ALA A 38 14.96 -5.96 -1.00
N ASP A 39 14.92 -5.58 0.28
CA ASP A 39 14.64 -6.45 1.44
C ASP A 39 13.31 -6.13 2.15
N GLU A 40 12.43 -5.37 1.49
CA GLU A 40 11.11 -5.01 2.04
C GLU A 40 10.28 -6.26 2.34
N THR A 41 9.72 -6.36 3.55
CA THR A 41 8.88 -7.48 3.97
C THR A 41 7.43 -7.28 3.54
N ALA A 42 6.71 -8.38 3.31
CA ALA A 42 5.26 -8.36 3.13
C ALA A 42 4.58 -8.70 4.47
N ASP A 43 4.33 -7.69 5.28
CA ASP A 43 3.77 -7.88 6.62
C ASP A 43 2.25 -8.15 6.57
N VAL A 44 1.76 -8.97 7.51
CA VAL A 44 0.34 -9.29 7.67
C VAL A 44 -0.11 -8.93 9.08
N GLY A 45 -1.03 -7.96 9.17
CA GLY A 45 -1.63 -7.54 10.44
C GLY A 45 -0.75 -6.68 11.34
N LEU A 46 0.33 -6.10 10.81
CA LEU A 46 1.16 -5.06 11.42
C LEU A 46 2.04 -4.41 10.34
N ASP A 47 2.67 -3.29 10.67
CA ASP A 47 3.76 -2.68 9.91
C ASP A 47 4.99 -2.59 10.83
N ASN A 48 6.07 -3.29 10.48
CA ASN A 48 7.26 -3.36 11.32
C ASN A 48 8.41 -2.50 10.82
N GLN A 49 8.22 -1.73 9.74
CA GLN A 49 9.28 -0.98 9.09
C GLN A 49 9.20 0.51 9.41
N THR A 50 10.08 1.29 8.78
CA THR A 50 10.12 2.74 8.96
C THR A 50 8.88 3.35 8.31
N PRO A 51 8.02 4.07 9.07
CA PRO A 51 6.80 4.63 8.52
C PRO A 51 7.11 5.75 7.52
N VAL A 52 6.27 5.86 6.50
CA VAL A 52 6.27 6.98 5.54
C VAL A 52 5.03 7.88 5.68
N ALA A 53 4.22 7.63 6.71
CA ALA A 53 3.03 8.40 7.04
C ALA A 53 2.99 8.68 8.54
N GLU A 54 2.48 9.85 8.91
CA GLU A 54 2.27 10.22 10.31
C GLU A 54 1.00 9.54 10.85
N GLY A 55 0.97 9.29 12.16
CA GLY A 55 -0.24 8.87 12.87
C GLY A 55 -0.62 7.38 12.77
N ILE A 56 0.17 6.56 12.06
CA ILE A 56 -0.04 5.10 11.98
C ILE A 56 0.67 4.29 13.09
N GLY A 57 1.61 4.93 13.81
CA GLY A 57 2.47 4.28 14.81
C GLY A 57 3.77 3.73 14.23
N VAL A 58 4.71 3.33 15.10
CA VAL A 58 6.00 2.74 14.72
C VAL A 58 6.20 1.37 15.33
N GLY A 59 6.49 0.38 14.49
CA GLY A 59 6.83 -0.98 14.89
C GLY A 59 5.64 -1.79 15.42
N ARG A 60 5.91 -3.07 15.70
CA ARG A 60 4.91 -4.09 16.03
C ARG A 60 3.87 -3.69 17.08
N ASP A 61 4.25 -2.98 18.14
CA ASP A 61 3.34 -2.74 19.27
C ASP A 61 2.31 -1.65 18.95
N GLU A 62 2.68 -0.64 18.15
CA GLU A 62 1.78 0.45 17.78
C GLU A 62 0.94 0.13 16.53
N THR A 63 1.45 -0.72 15.63
CA THR A 63 0.82 -0.98 14.33
C THR A 63 0.02 -2.29 14.28
N ARG A 64 0.00 -3.07 15.36
CA ARG A 64 -0.69 -4.38 15.40
C ARG A 64 -2.19 -4.22 15.15
N PHE A 65 -2.66 -4.91 14.12
CA PHE A 65 -4.08 -5.09 13.86
C PHE A 65 -4.73 -5.91 14.98
N THR A 66 -5.84 -5.42 15.51
CA THR A 66 -6.56 -6.01 16.65
C THR A 66 -7.79 -6.82 16.24
N GLY A 67 -8.11 -6.86 14.94
CA GLY A 67 -9.18 -7.68 14.39
C GLY A 67 -8.72 -9.09 13.99
N LYS A 68 -9.53 -9.75 13.16
CA LYS A 68 -9.24 -11.07 12.60
C LYS A 68 -9.02 -10.99 11.09
N ILE A 69 -7.98 -11.65 10.61
CA ILE A 69 -7.72 -11.85 9.18
C ILE A 69 -8.08 -13.31 8.87
N ASP A 70 -9.14 -13.54 8.10
CA ASP A 70 -9.62 -14.90 7.81
C ASP A 70 -8.81 -15.60 6.71
N LYS A 71 -8.33 -14.86 5.70
CA LYS A 71 -7.61 -15.44 4.56
C LYS A 71 -6.68 -14.42 3.90
N ILE A 72 -5.45 -14.87 3.63
CA ILE A 72 -4.50 -14.20 2.73
C ILE A 72 -4.30 -15.10 1.50
N VAL A 73 -4.37 -14.51 0.31
CA VAL A 73 -4.07 -15.21 -0.96
C VAL A 73 -2.92 -14.48 -1.63
N LEU A 74 -1.77 -15.14 -1.71
CA LEU A 74 -0.64 -14.70 -2.51
C LEU A 74 -0.57 -15.53 -3.79
N ALA A 75 -0.79 -14.89 -4.93
CA ALA A 75 -0.63 -15.51 -6.23
C ALA A 75 0.59 -14.90 -6.92
N VAL A 76 1.67 -15.67 -7.02
CA VAL A 76 2.84 -15.31 -7.81
C VAL A 76 2.75 -16.01 -9.17
N LYS A 77 3.17 -15.32 -10.23
CA LYS A 77 3.34 -15.95 -11.55
C LYS A 77 4.69 -16.63 -11.60
N ASP A 78 4.80 -17.71 -12.36
CA ASP A 78 6.09 -18.32 -12.66
C ASP A 78 7.02 -17.27 -13.28
N VAL A 79 8.23 -17.19 -12.73
CA VAL A 79 9.31 -16.40 -13.31
C VAL A 79 9.93 -17.25 -14.42
N LYS A 80 9.86 -16.77 -15.67
CA LYS A 80 10.59 -17.36 -16.80
C LYS A 80 12.04 -16.90 -16.80
#